data_AF-A0A9D6FX50-F1
#
_entry.id   AF-A0A9D6FX50-F1
#
_cell.length_a   1.000
_cell.length_b   1.000
_cell.length_c   1.000
_cell.angle_alpha   90.00
_cell.angle_beta   90.00
_cell.angle_gamma   90.00
#
_symmetry.space_group_name_H-M   'P 1'
#
loop_
_entity.id
_entity.type
_entity.pdbx_description
1 polymer ?
#
loop_
_entity_poly.entity_id
_entity_poly.type
_entity_poly.pdbx_seq_one_letter_code
_entity_poly.pdbx_strand_id
1 'polypeptide(L)'
;GGAPWLGKTGLALDADGFIQVTDTLQTVSDPKVFAAGDIASMVNHPLEKAGVFAVRQGPPLAENLRRAVEGRAFKPYRPQRKWLALISTGDQYAVASRGELGFQGAWVWRWKDWIDRRFMRKFNQLPAMEGGPEAAPTSVKLNQEETAQAISAIAMRCGGCGAKVGASVLTRALGALQPIARDDVLIGLHAPDDAAVVRVPPGKAMVHTVDFFRAFIDDPYIFGKVAANHALGDIFAMGAEAQSATAIVTVPAGLEAKAQDLLFQMMSGAIEVLNEADCALVGGHTGEGKELALGFAVNGLVDENMASVMRKSGMQPGDVLVLTKSIGTGTLFAAHARLAARGRWIDEALASMCQSNRLGAQCLREHGATACTDLTGFGLLGHLVEMTRPSGVDAELNLSALPVLEGAEETSTAGILSSLQPANVRLRRALRNQQEAVRHPRYPLIFDPQTAGGLIASIPGDRAEACLKALRALGYRHAAAIGRVLPQGAAAEPIVLTLR
;
A
#
# COMPACT_ATOMS: atom_id res chain seq x y z
N GLY A 1 18.07 16.07 23.71
CA GLY A 1 19.16 15.60 22.84
C GLY A 1 18.62 14.71 21.74
N GLY A 2 19.51 14.04 21.01
CA GLY A 2 19.18 13.17 19.87
C GLY A 2 18.37 11.93 20.26
N ALA A 3 17.82 11.25 19.26
CA ALA A 3 16.94 10.10 19.47
C ALA A 3 17.73 8.90 20.07
N PRO A 4 17.25 8.26 21.16
CA PRO A 4 18.02 7.23 21.87
C PRO A 4 18.47 6.04 21.00
N TRP A 5 17.71 5.71 19.96
CA TRP A 5 18.03 4.60 19.06
C TRP A 5 19.31 4.84 18.25
N LEU A 6 19.74 6.10 18.07
CA LEU A 6 20.98 6.43 17.38
C LEU A 6 22.22 5.85 18.06
N GLY A 7 22.21 5.72 19.39
CA GLY A 7 23.30 5.11 20.14
C GLY A 7 23.56 3.64 19.78
N LYS A 8 22.60 2.98 19.11
CA LYS A 8 22.72 1.58 18.65
C LYS A 8 23.21 1.45 17.21
N THR A 9 23.41 2.56 16.51
CA THR A 9 23.75 2.56 15.07
C THR A 9 25.24 2.41 14.78
N GLY A 10 26.11 2.65 15.77
CA GLY A 10 27.56 2.71 15.58
C GLY A 10 28.05 3.99 14.90
N LEU A 11 27.15 4.91 14.53
CA LEU A 11 27.53 6.22 14.01
C LEU A 11 28.14 7.09 15.11
N ALA A 12 29.11 7.93 14.76
CA ALA A 12 29.67 8.90 15.69
C ALA A 12 28.61 9.93 16.08
N LEU A 13 28.40 10.08 17.39
CA LEU A 13 27.46 11.03 17.97
C LEU A 13 28.20 12.11 18.78
N ASP A 14 27.62 13.31 18.85
CA ASP A 14 28.07 14.33 19.80
C ASP A 14 27.60 14.02 21.24
N ALA A 15 28.01 14.86 22.20
CA ALA A 15 27.69 14.68 23.61
C ALA A 15 26.18 14.68 23.91
N ASP A 16 25.38 15.29 23.04
CA ASP A 16 23.92 15.36 23.16
C ASP A 16 23.19 14.25 22.38
N GLY A 17 23.93 13.34 21.73
CA GLY A 17 23.41 12.19 21.00
C GLY A 17 23.01 12.46 19.54
N PHE A 18 23.48 13.55 18.92
CA PHE A 18 23.22 13.85 17.50
C PHE A 18 24.32 13.32 16.59
N ILE A 19 23.97 12.93 15.36
CA ILE A 19 24.93 12.36 14.39
C ILE A 19 25.95 13.42 13.98
N GLN A 20 27.24 13.15 14.16
CA GLN A 20 28.31 14.04 13.72
C GLN A 20 28.50 13.95 12.21
N VAL A 21 28.47 15.11 11.55
CA VAL A 21 28.64 15.23 10.10
C VAL A 21 29.72 16.25 9.72
N THR A 22 30.34 16.01 8.57
CA THR A 22 31.30 16.93 7.94
C THR A 22 30.57 18.05 7.20
N ASP A 23 31.33 18.96 6.58
CA ASP A 23 30.78 20.05 5.75
C ASP A 23 29.99 19.53 4.54
N THR A 24 30.16 18.28 4.14
CA THR A 24 29.41 17.66 3.02
C THR A 24 28.13 16.98 3.48
N LEU A 25 27.81 17.05 4.78
CA LEU A 25 26.71 16.35 5.46
C LEU A 25 26.88 14.82 5.51
N GLN A 26 28.07 14.32 5.18
CA GLN A 26 28.43 12.92 5.40
C GLN A 26 28.69 12.68 6.88
N THR A 27 28.31 11.51 7.38
CA THR A 27 28.72 11.12 8.74
C THR A 27 30.23 10.98 8.80
N VAL A 28 30.82 11.27 9.95
CA VAL A 28 32.28 11.13 10.14
C VAL A 28 32.72 9.67 10.25
N SER A 29 31.80 8.76 10.58
CA SER A 29 32.06 7.34 10.82
C SER A 29 31.82 6.45 9.60
N ASP A 30 30.88 6.81 8.72
CA ASP A 30 30.58 6.06 7.50
C ASP A 30 30.41 7.00 6.29
N PRO A 31 31.28 6.93 5.27
CA PRO A 31 31.22 7.81 4.10
C PRO A 31 30.00 7.58 3.20
N LYS A 32 29.27 6.46 3.36
CA LYS A 32 28.04 6.16 2.60
C LYS A 32 26.80 6.73 3.26
N VAL A 33 26.88 7.11 4.53
CA VAL A 33 25.76 7.64 5.30
C VAL A 33 25.84 9.16 5.33
N PHE A 34 24.69 9.80 5.11
CA PHE A 34 24.53 11.24 5.21
C PHE A 34 23.44 11.56 6.23
N ALA A 35 23.57 12.68 6.93
CA ALA A 35 22.55 13.16 7.86
C ALA A 35 22.37 14.68 7.73
N ALA A 36 21.12 15.13 7.83
CA ALA A 36 20.75 16.53 7.77
C ALA A 36 19.54 16.79 8.66
N GLY A 37 19.32 18.05 9.02
CA GLY A 37 18.27 18.46 9.93
C GLY A 37 18.70 18.39 11.38
N ASP A 38 17.70 18.38 12.27
CA ASP A 38 17.92 18.43 13.71
C ASP A 38 18.59 17.16 14.27
N ILE A 39 18.62 16.07 13.49
CA ILE A 39 19.30 14.83 13.84
C ILE A 39 20.84 14.93 13.72
N ALA A 40 21.34 15.93 12.98
CA ALA A 40 22.75 16.06 12.63
C ALA A 40 23.45 17.22 13.37
N SER A 41 24.77 17.08 13.57
CA SER A 41 25.65 18.04 14.22
C SER A 41 26.89 18.26 13.35
N MET A 42 27.05 19.47 12.80
CA MET A 42 28.17 19.78 11.91
C MET A 42 29.44 20.05 12.72
N VAL A 43 30.49 19.26 12.52
CA VAL A 43 31.72 19.30 13.34
C VAL A 43 32.43 20.67 13.25
N ASN A 44 32.56 21.23 12.04
CA ASN A 44 33.26 22.51 11.83
C ASN A 44 32.35 23.74 12.02
N HIS A 45 31.05 23.52 12.15
CA HIS A 45 30.05 24.57 12.21
C HIS A 45 29.03 24.23 13.30
N PRO A 46 29.33 24.49 14.58
CA PRO A 46 28.35 24.32 15.66
C PRO A 46 27.11 25.17 15.36
N LEU A 47 25.97 24.52 15.20
CA LEU A 47 24.69 25.17 14.92
C LEU A 47 23.74 24.91 16.07
N GLU A 48 23.00 25.95 16.43
CA GLU A 48 21.80 25.78 17.24
C GLU A 48 20.81 24.86 16.51
N LYS A 49 20.07 24.07 17.28
CA LYS A 49 19.01 23.19 16.75
C LYS A 49 17.79 24.05 16.41
N ALA A 50 17.86 24.71 15.27
CA ALA A 50 16.84 25.60 14.76
C ALA A 50 16.43 25.21 13.34
N GLY A 51 15.12 25.18 13.08
CA GLY A 51 14.55 24.73 11.81
C GLY A 51 15.06 25.49 10.57
N VAL A 52 15.55 26.72 10.74
CA VAL A 52 16.14 27.50 9.64
C VAL A 52 17.41 26.87 9.06
N PHE A 53 18.18 26.16 9.89
CA PHE A 53 19.37 25.43 9.46
C PHE A 53 18.98 24.09 8.87
N ALA A 54 18.08 23.37 9.55
CA ALA A 54 17.59 22.06 9.12
C ALA A 54 17.04 22.09 7.68
N VAL A 55 16.12 23.02 7.40
CA VAL A 55 15.50 23.16 6.07
C VAL A 55 16.53 23.50 4.99
N ARG A 56 17.60 24.22 5.34
CA ARG A 56 18.64 24.65 4.39
C ARG A 56 19.68 23.57 4.09
N GLN A 57 19.74 22.51 4.89
CA GLN A 57 20.59 21.36 4.61
C GLN A 57 19.99 20.41 3.55
N GLY A 58 18.68 20.50 3.27
CA GLY A 58 18.01 19.65 2.27
C GLY A 58 18.59 19.75 0.85
N PRO A 59 18.63 20.94 0.22
CA PRO A 59 19.21 21.10 -1.12
C PRO A 59 20.68 20.64 -1.27
N PRO A 60 21.63 21.00 -0.37
CA PRO A 60 23.00 20.50 -0.48
C PRO A 60 23.11 18.99 -0.22
N LEU A 61 22.29 18.43 0.67
CA LEU A 61 22.21 16.98 0.84
C LEU A 61 21.78 16.30 -0.47
N ALA A 62 20.70 16.77 -1.10
CA ALA A 62 20.22 16.21 -2.36
C ALA A 62 21.26 16.29 -3.48
N GLU A 63 21.99 17.40 -3.58
CA GLU A 63 23.10 17.56 -4.53
C GLU A 63 24.25 16.59 -4.24
N ASN A 64 24.64 16.43 -2.96
CA ASN A 64 25.73 15.51 -2.60
C ASN A 64 25.34 14.04 -2.75
N LEU A 65 24.08 13.67 -2.53
CA LEU A 65 23.58 12.33 -2.84
C LEU A 65 23.66 12.04 -4.35
N ARG A 66 23.27 12.99 -5.21
CA ARG A 66 23.45 12.85 -6.68
C ARG A 66 24.93 12.71 -7.05
N ARG A 67 25.80 13.55 -6.46
CA ARG A 67 27.26 13.47 -6.68
C ARG A 67 27.84 12.13 -6.23
N ALA A 68 27.34 11.56 -5.15
CA ALA A 68 27.78 10.26 -4.64
C ALA A 68 27.53 9.18 -5.71
N VAL A 69 26.31 9.17 -6.27
CA VAL A 69 25.91 8.22 -7.31
C VAL A 69 26.67 8.47 -8.62
N GLU A 70 27.01 9.72 -8.94
CA GLU A 70 27.80 10.08 -10.14
C GLU A 70 29.32 9.89 -9.96
N GLY A 71 29.80 9.51 -8.77
CA GLY A 71 31.22 9.44 -8.46
C GLY A 71 31.95 10.78 -8.60
N ARG A 72 31.27 11.89 -8.28
CA ARG A 72 31.81 13.25 -8.31
C ARG A 72 32.21 13.72 -6.91
N ALA A 73 33.17 14.62 -6.85
CA ALA A 73 33.54 15.27 -5.60
C ALA A 73 32.35 16.00 -4.97
N PHE A 74 32.15 15.77 -3.67
CA PHE A 74 31.12 16.42 -2.88
C PHE A 74 31.37 17.92 -2.77
N LYS A 75 30.28 18.66 -2.61
CA LYS A 75 30.32 20.10 -2.37
C LYS A 75 30.15 20.38 -0.88
N PRO A 76 31.06 21.14 -0.25
CA PRO A 76 30.88 21.56 1.12
C PRO A 76 29.70 22.55 1.21
N TYR A 77 28.91 22.38 2.25
CA TYR A 77 27.84 23.27 2.66
C TYR A 77 28.34 24.15 3.81
N ARG A 78 28.21 25.46 3.64
CA ARG A 78 28.47 26.43 4.70
C ARG A 78 27.15 27.02 5.18
N PRO A 79 26.73 26.77 6.43
CA PRO A 79 25.51 27.34 6.97
C PRO A 79 25.63 28.87 7.10
N GLN A 80 24.50 29.56 7.02
CA GLN A 80 24.47 31.02 7.18
C GLN A 80 24.82 31.42 8.62
N ARG A 81 25.60 32.49 8.81
CA ARG A 81 25.95 32.98 10.17
C ARG A 81 24.86 33.83 10.83
N LYS A 82 23.98 34.42 10.03
CA LYS A 82 22.88 35.28 10.49
C LYS A 82 21.58 34.76 9.92
N TRP A 83 20.55 34.65 10.75
CA TRP A 83 19.22 34.24 10.37
C TRP A 83 18.18 35.08 11.09
N LEU A 84 16.96 35.04 10.60
CA LEU A 84 15.82 35.65 11.26
C LEU A 84 15.15 34.58 12.13
N ALA A 85 15.19 34.76 13.45
CA ALA A 85 14.40 34.00 14.40
C ALA A 85 13.03 34.68 14.56
N LEU A 86 11.95 33.91 14.44
CA LEU A 86 10.57 34.39 14.62
C LEU A 86 9.85 33.45 15.59
N ILE A 87 9.58 33.94 16.79
CA ILE A 87 8.99 33.17 17.89
C ILE A 87 7.62 33.75 18.21
N SER A 88 6.58 32.92 18.16
CA SER A 88 5.20 33.28 18.52
C SER A 88 5.02 33.12 20.03
N THR A 89 4.35 34.07 20.68
CA THR A 89 4.06 34.06 22.12
C THR A 89 2.73 33.39 22.48
N GLY A 90 1.94 33.01 21.46
CA GLY A 90 0.68 32.23 21.62
C GLY A 90 -0.60 33.06 21.52
N ASP A 91 -0.49 34.37 21.66
CA ASP A 91 -1.55 35.39 21.65
C ASP A 91 -1.58 36.22 20.36
N GLN A 92 -1.26 35.58 19.22
CA GLN A 92 -1.07 36.26 17.92
C GLN A 92 -0.07 37.43 17.97
N TYR A 93 0.91 37.30 18.87
CA TYR A 93 2.04 38.20 19.01
C TYR A 93 3.33 37.41 18.77
N ALA A 94 4.38 38.11 18.32
CA ALA A 94 5.65 37.46 18.03
C ALA A 94 6.82 38.41 18.26
N VAL A 95 7.97 37.80 18.55
CA VAL A 95 9.27 38.45 18.66
C VAL A 95 10.14 37.97 17.49
N ALA A 96 10.73 38.91 16.79
CA ALA A 96 11.72 38.69 15.75
C ALA A 96 13.10 39.10 16.25
N SER A 97 14.12 38.32 15.92
CA SER A 97 15.51 38.71 16.10
C SER A 97 16.33 38.35 14.86
N ARG A 98 17.20 39.26 14.43
CA ARG A 98 18.19 39.02 13.38
C ARG A 98 19.50 39.70 13.74
N GLY A 99 20.37 38.98 14.44
CA GLY A 99 21.58 39.56 15.03
C GLY A 99 21.18 40.56 16.12
N GLU A 100 21.67 41.80 16.02
CA GLU A 100 21.39 42.86 17.00
C GLU A 100 20.03 43.53 16.82
N LEU A 101 19.34 43.29 15.70
CA LEU A 101 18.03 43.87 15.43
C LEU A 101 16.93 42.99 16.02
N GLY A 102 16.11 43.58 16.89
CA GLY A 102 14.94 42.95 17.49
C GLY A 102 13.66 43.72 17.17
N PHE A 103 12.59 43.00 16.83
CA PHE A 103 11.26 43.57 16.65
C PHE A 103 10.25 42.75 17.43
N GLN A 104 9.19 43.39 17.93
CA GLN A 104 8.08 42.67 18.55
C GLN A 104 6.76 43.32 18.18
N GLY A 105 5.70 42.54 18.15
CA GLY A 105 4.38 43.05 17.81
C GLY A 105 3.45 42.00 17.20
N ALA A 106 2.16 42.30 17.21
CA ALA A 106 1.17 41.57 16.42
C ALA A 106 1.47 41.64 14.91
N TRP A 107 2.08 42.73 14.43
CA TRP A 107 2.51 42.85 13.03
C TRP A 107 3.65 41.85 12.69
N VAL A 108 4.55 41.58 13.64
CA VAL A 108 5.60 40.57 13.50
C VAL A 108 5.00 39.17 13.43
N TRP A 109 3.95 38.91 14.21
CA TRP A 109 3.22 37.64 14.15
C TRP A 109 2.57 37.44 12.78
N ARG A 110 1.89 38.46 12.23
CA ARG A 110 1.32 38.38 10.87
C ARG A 110 2.38 38.11 9.81
N TRP A 111 3.56 38.72 9.98
CA TRP A 111 4.68 38.46 9.09
C TRP A 111 5.18 37.02 9.19
N LYS A 112 5.35 36.48 10.41
CA LYS A 112 5.68 35.07 10.66
C LYS A 112 4.64 34.13 10.04
N ASP A 113 3.36 34.32 10.35
CA ASP A 113 2.26 33.49 9.85
C ASP A 113 2.24 33.48 8.31
N TRP A 114 2.48 34.63 7.67
CA TRP A 114 2.63 34.70 6.21
C TRP A 114 3.84 33.91 5.69
N ILE A 115 5.02 34.01 6.33
CA ILE A 115 6.22 33.24 5.95
C ILE A 115 5.94 31.74 6.08
N ASP A 116 5.41 31.32 7.23
CA ASP A 116 5.16 29.91 7.54
C ASP A 116 4.12 29.31 6.58
N ARG A 117 2.99 30.00 6.37
CA ARG A 117 1.96 29.56 5.41
C ARG A 117 2.48 29.55 3.98
N ARG A 118 3.31 30.53 3.58
CA ARG A 118 3.94 30.54 2.25
C ARG A 118 4.91 29.37 2.09
N PHE A 119 5.66 29.02 3.13
CA PHE A 119 6.55 27.86 3.12
C PHE A 119 5.75 26.57 3.03
N MET A 120 4.75 26.37 3.89
CA MET A 120 3.90 25.17 3.89
C MET A 120 3.10 24.99 2.60
N ARG A 121 2.68 26.09 1.94
CA ARG A 121 2.04 25.99 0.61
C ARG A 121 2.91 25.29 -0.42
N LYS A 122 4.23 25.41 -0.37
CA LYS A 122 5.13 24.71 -1.32
C LYS A 122 5.09 23.18 -1.21
N PHE A 123 4.67 22.66 -0.05
CA PHE A 123 4.60 21.23 0.23
C PHE A 123 3.16 20.70 0.21
N ASN A 124 2.17 21.59 0.27
CA ASN A 124 0.75 21.25 0.22
C ASN A 124 0.10 21.51 -1.15
N GLN A 125 0.70 22.38 -1.96
CA GLN A 125 0.24 22.74 -3.31
C GLN A 125 1.39 22.45 -4.29
N LEU A 126 1.52 21.17 -4.64
CA LEU A 126 2.52 20.74 -5.61
C LEU A 126 2.06 21.13 -7.02
N PRO A 127 2.93 21.72 -7.86
CA PRO A 127 2.58 21.99 -9.25
C PRO A 127 2.26 20.67 -9.96
N ALA A 128 1.25 20.68 -10.82
CA ALA A 128 1.00 19.54 -11.71
C ALA A 128 2.24 19.33 -12.58
N MET A 129 2.72 18.10 -12.70
CA MET A 129 3.84 17.79 -13.58
C MET A 129 3.44 18.04 -15.04
N GLU A 130 4.14 18.93 -15.72
CA GLU A 130 4.09 19.06 -17.17
C GLU A 130 4.94 17.94 -17.80
N GLY A 131 4.29 16.91 -18.33
CA GLY A 131 4.94 15.80 -19.03
C GLY A 131 5.63 14.78 -18.12
N GLY A 132 5.55 13.50 -18.49
CA GLY A 132 6.39 12.47 -17.88
C GLY A 132 7.86 12.77 -18.18
N PRO A 133 8.80 12.33 -17.33
CA PRO A 133 10.22 12.58 -17.58
C PRO A 133 10.58 11.99 -18.95
N GLU A 134 10.87 12.85 -19.93
CA GLU A 134 11.79 12.47 -20.99
C GLU A 134 13.05 11.98 -20.28
N ALA A 135 13.45 10.75 -20.57
CA ALA A 135 14.61 10.13 -19.95
C ALA A 135 15.85 10.98 -20.29
N ALA A 136 16.18 11.93 -19.42
CA ALA A 136 17.43 12.66 -19.53
C ALA A 136 18.57 11.64 -19.49
N PRO A 137 19.60 11.77 -20.35
CA PRO A 137 20.71 10.84 -20.38
C PRO A 137 21.35 10.77 -19.00
N THR A 138 21.47 9.55 -18.47
CA THR A 138 21.93 9.32 -17.11
C THR A 138 23.44 9.57 -17.02
N SER A 139 23.85 10.44 -16.11
CA SER A 139 25.26 10.81 -15.81
C SER A 139 25.99 9.80 -14.90
N VAL A 140 25.33 8.70 -14.54
CA VAL A 140 25.86 7.68 -13.63
C VAL A 140 26.97 6.90 -14.32
N LYS A 141 28.15 6.86 -13.71
CA LYS A 141 29.28 6.07 -14.21
C LYS A 141 29.02 4.60 -13.94
N LEU A 142 28.75 3.85 -14.99
CA LEU A 142 28.70 2.39 -14.95
C LEU A 142 30.12 1.84 -15.15
N ASN A 143 30.43 0.73 -14.49
CA ASN A 143 31.64 -0.03 -14.81
C ASN A 143 31.48 -0.70 -16.21
N GLN A 144 32.55 -1.32 -16.71
CA GLN A 144 32.52 -1.93 -18.06
C GLN A 144 31.48 -3.05 -18.18
N GLU A 145 31.33 -3.88 -17.15
CA GLU A 145 30.35 -4.97 -17.12
C GLU A 145 28.91 -4.43 -17.07
N GLU A 146 28.65 -3.44 -16.20
CA GLU A 146 27.36 -2.77 -16.09
C GLU A 146 26.99 -2.02 -17.36
N THR A 147 27.97 -1.40 -18.05
CA THR A 147 27.75 -0.74 -19.33
C THR A 147 27.33 -1.75 -20.39
N ALA A 148 28.03 -2.89 -20.47
CA ALA A 148 27.69 -3.97 -21.39
C ALA A 148 26.28 -4.54 -21.09
N GLN A 149 25.95 -4.74 -19.81
CA GLN A 149 24.61 -5.17 -19.38
C GLN A 149 23.53 -4.15 -19.73
N ALA A 150 23.77 -2.85 -19.50
CA ALA A 150 22.82 -1.79 -19.82
C ALA A 150 22.55 -1.71 -21.33
N ILE A 151 23.60 -1.80 -22.16
CA ILE A 151 23.45 -1.88 -23.63
C ILE A 151 22.64 -3.12 -24.02
N SER A 152 22.92 -4.27 -23.41
CA SER A 152 22.19 -5.52 -23.65
C SER A 152 20.73 -5.45 -23.19
N ALA A 153 20.43 -4.74 -22.10
CA ALA A 153 19.07 -4.54 -21.61
C ALA A 153 18.22 -3.62 -22.53
N ILE A 154 18.88 -2.72 -23.27
CA ILE A 154 18.24 -1.84 -24.27
C ILE A 154 18.02 -2.57 -25.60
N ALA A 155 18.87 -3.55 -25.95
CA ALA A 155 18.72 -4.34 -27.16
C ALA A 155 17.44 -5.21 -27.13
N MET A 156 16.81 -5.43 -28.29
CA MET A 156 15.59 -6.24 -28.40
C MET A 156 15.79 -7.65 -27.81
N ARG A 157 15.05 -7.96 -26.74
CA ARG A 157 15.00 -9.28 -26.13
C ARG A 157 13.89 -10.15 -26.72
N CYS A 158 14.13 -11.46 -26.77
CA CYS A 158 13.15 -12.43 -27.25
C CYS A 158 11.92 -12.48 -26.33
N GLY A 159 10.72 -12.18 -26.85
CA GLY A 159 9.46 -12.14 -26.08
C GLY A 159 8.83 -13.50 -25.71
N GLY A 160 9.61 -14.58 -25.64
CA GLY A 160 9.16 -15.94 -25.32
C GLY A 160 9.85 -16.50 -24.07
N CYS A 161 10.17 -17.81 -24.02
CA CYS A 161 10.95 -18.40 -22.91
C CYS A 161 12.31 -17.71 -22.66
N GLY A 162 12.84 -17.00 -23.66
CA GLY A 162 14.05 -16.18 -23.55
C GLY A 162 13.88 -14.86 -22.80
N ALA A 163 12.66 -14.49 -22.39
CA ALA A 163 12.39 -13.32 -21.55
C ALA A 163 12.51 -13.62 -20.05
N LYS A 164 13.06 -14.78 -19.64
CA LYS A 164 13.25 -15.11 -18.22
C LYS A 164 14.38 -14.30 -17.61
N VAL A 165 14.25 -13.98 -16.32
CA VAL A 165 15.38 -13.49 -15.53
C VAL A 165 16.47 -14.57 -15.49
N GLY A 166 17.73 -14.16 -15.61
CA GLY A 166 18.88 -15.08 -15.62
C GLY A 166 18.93 -15.96 -14.36
N ALA A 167 19.28 -17.24 -14.53
CA ALA A 167 19.25 -18.23 -13.45
C ALA A 167 20.12 -17.82 -12.24
N SER A 168 21.27 -17.19 -12.47
CA SER A 168 22.16 -16.73 -11.40
C SER A 168 21.52 -15.62 -10.55
N VAL A 169 20.82 -14.67 -11.17
CA VAL A 169 20.07 -13.60 -10.50
C VAL A 169 18.97 -14.20 -9.65
N LEU A 170 18.20 -15.13 -10.23
CA LEU A 170 17.09 -15.79 -9.55
C LEU A 170 17.57 -16.59 -8.34
N THR A 171 18.59 -17.44 -8.49
CA THR A 171 19.15 -18.23 -7.37
C THR A 171 19.65 -17.35 -6.24
N ARG A 172 20.35 -16.25 -6.54
CA ARG A 172 20.85 -15.33 -5.49
C ARG A 172 19.73 -14.58 -4.79
N ALA A 173 18.70 -14.13 -5.52
CA ALA A 173 17.57 -13.44 -4.93
C ALA A 173 16.73 -14.38 -4.04
N LEU A 174 16.44 -15.58 -4.51
CA LEU A 174 15.58 -16.52 -3.80
C LEU A 174 16.31 -17.27 -2.67
N GLY A 175 17.63 -17.49 -2.77
CA GLY A 175 18.40 -18.25 -1.78
C GLY A 175 18.48 -17.61 -0.40
N ALA A 176 18.19 -16.32 -0.28
CA ALA A 176 18.12 -15.61 1.01
C ALA A 176 16.73 -15.64 1.64
N LEU A 177 15.70 -16.10 0.91
CA LEU A 177 14.32 -16.14 1.39
C LEU A 177 14.09 -17.38 2.27
N GLN A 178 13.16 -17.26 3.21
CA GLN A 178 12.83 -18.32 4.18
C GLN A 178 11.32 -18.64 4.12
N PRO A 179 10.83 -19.28 3.03
CA PRO A 179 9.45 -19.72 2.96
C PRO A 179 9.18 -20.83 4.00
N ILE A 180 7.97 -20.86 4.56
CA ILE A 180 7.57 -21.90 5.51
C ILE A 180 7.57 -23.27 4.83
N ALA A 181 8.02 -24.29 5.55
CA ALA A 181 7.97 -25.68 5.12
C ALA A 181 6.68 -26.34 5.62
N ARG A 182 6.09 -27.21 4.81
CA ARG A 182 4.91 -28.01 5.18
C ARG A 182 5.08 -29.46 4.74
N ASP A 183 4.64 -30.39 5.58
CA ASP A 183 4.74 -31.84 5.33
C ASP A 183 3.84 -32.34 4.20
N ASP A 184 2.82 -31.56 3.83
CA ASP A 184 1.91 -31.84 2.72
C ASP A 184 2.45 -31.33 1.36
N VAL A 185 3.58 -30.62 1.35
CA VAL A 185 4.32 -30.27 0.11
C VAL A 185 5.38 -31.33 -0.14
N LEU A 186 5.12 -32.22 -1.11
CA LEU A 186 5.98 -33.37 -1.43
C LEU A 186 7.14 -33.00 -2.36
N ILE A 187 6.87 -32.09 -3.30
CA ILE A 187 7.85 -31.48 -4.21
C ILE A 187 7.60 -29.98 -4.20
N GLY A 188 8.64 -29.19 -3.95
CA GLY A 188 8.56 -27.73 -3.83
C GLY A 188 9.96 -27.12 -3.84
N LEU A 189 10.16 -25.97 -3.18
CA LEU A 189 11.45 -25.26 -3.22
C LEU A 189 12.63 -25.99 -2.55
N HIS A 190 12.38 -26.93 -1.65
CA HIS A 190 13.42 -27.73 -0.98
C HIS A 190 13.97 -28.86 -1.86
N ALA A 191 13.20 -29.31 -2.86
CA ALA A 191 13.60 -30.27 -3.87
C ALA A 191 13.01 -29.82 -5.22
N PRO A 192 13.56 -28.74 -5.83
CA PRO A 192 12.97 -28.13 -7.02
C PRO A 192 12.94 -29.10 -8.20
N ASP A 193 11.79 -29.18 -8.87
CA ASP A 193 11.54 -29.94 -10.08
C ASP A 193 10.66 -29.10 -11.04
N ASP A 194 10.21 -29.66 -12.17
CA ASP A 194 9.41 -28.96 -13.17
C ASP A 194 8.06 -28.46 -12.65
N ALA A 195 7.53 -29.09 -11.59
CA ALA A 195 6.28 -28.71 -10.93
C ALA A 195 6.30 -29.03 -9.44
N ALA A 196 5.50 -28.30 -8.67
CA ALA A 196 5.25 -28.62 -7.27
C ALA A 196 4.21 -29.76 -7.17
N VAL A 197 4.38 -30.62 -6.17
CA VAL A 197 3.43 -31.70 -5.84
C VAL A 197 2.96 -31.49 -4.41
N VAL A 198 1.67 -31.27 -4.24
CA VAL A 198 1.04 -30.97 -2.95
C VAL A 198 -0.06 -31.99 -2.67
N ARG A 199 -0.08 -32.55 -1.46
CA ARG A 199 -1.07 -33.52 -1.01
C ARG A 199 -2.33 -32.79 -0.53
N VAL A 200 -3.49 -33.23 -1.00
CA VAL A 200 -4.79 -32.89 -0.38
C VAL A 200 -5.08 -33.93 0.71
N PRO A 201 -5.22 -33.53 1.99
CA PRO A 201 -5.54 -34.48 3.05
C PRO A 201 -6.89 -35.19 2.82
N PRO A 202 -7.07 -36.43 3.30
CA PRO A 202 -8.38 -37.09 3.26
C PRO A 202 -9.47 -36.25 3.94
N GLY A 203 -10.65 -36.17 3.34
CA GLY A 203 -11.76 -35.35 3.85
C GLY A 203 -11.71 -33.87 3.46
N LYS A 204 -10.69 -33.43 2.72
CA LYS A 204 -10.55 -32.05 2.24
C LYS A 204 -10.78 -31.95 0.73
N ALA A 205 -11.32 -30.83 0.30
CA ALA A 205 -11.35 -30.40 -1.10
C ALA A 205 -10.41 -29.20 -1.29
N MET A 206 -9.87 -29.07 -2.51
CA MET A 206 -8.99 -27.96 -2.88
C MET A 206 -9.80 -26.77 -3.39
N VAL A 207 -9.46 -25.58 -2.88
CA VAL A 207 -9.83 -24.29 -3.45
C VAL A 207 -8.61 -23.75 -4.19
N HIS A 208 -8.76 -23.31 -5.44
CA HIS A 208 -7.69 -22.66 -6.18
C HIS A 208 -8.13 -21.28 -6.65
N THR A 209 -7.19 -20.34 -6.70
CA THR A 209 -7.39 -19.01 -7.28
C THR A 209 -6.09 -18.51 -7.90
N VAL A 210 -6.20 -17.49 -8.75
CA VAL A 210 -5.05 -16.79 -9.31
C VAL A 210 -5.36 -15.31 -9.43
N ASP A 211 -4.43 -14.49 -8.94
CA ASP A 211 -4.50 -13.04 -9.09
C ASP A 211 -3.14 -12.47 -9.46
N PHE A 212 -3.16 -11.38 -10.23
CA PHE A 212 -1.95 -10.74 -10.76
C PHE A 212 -2.23 -9.27 -11.09
N PHE A 213 -1.33 -8.39 -10.68
CA PHE A 213 -1.40 -6.98 -11.06
C PHE A 213 -0.04 -6.30 -11.16
N ARG A 214 -0.02 -5.20 -11.91
CA ARG A 214 1.13 -4.29 -12.03
C ARG A 214 1.38 -3.52 -10.73
N ALA A 215 2.62 -3.17 -10.47
CA ALA A 215 3.00 -2.28 -9.40
C ALA A 215 2.33 -0.91 -9.57
N PHE A 216 1.74 -0.43 -8.48
CA PHE A 216 1.10 0.89 -8.38
C PHE A 216 1.72 1.73 -7.27
N ILE A 217 2.78 1.21 -6.64
CA ILE A 217 3.65 1.87 -5.66
C ILE A 217 5.10 1.52 -5.96
N ASP A 218 6.01 2.39 -5.53
CA ASP A 218 7.44 2.25 -5.79
C ASP A 218 8.16 1.35 -4.77
N ASP A 219 7.56 1.08 -3.61
CA ASP A 219 8.14 0.20 -2.58
C ASP A 219 7.89 -1.27 -2.93
N PRO A 220 8.92 -2.04 -3.34
CA PRO A 220 8.73 -3.43 -3.76
C PRO A 220 8.30 -4.34 -2.61
N TYR A 221 8.78 -4.09 -1.40
CA TYR A 221 8.49 -4.94 -0.24
C TYR A 221 7.03 -4.79 0.18
N ILE A 222 6.53 -3.56 0.26
CA ILE A 222 5.10 -3.32 0.53
C ILE A 222 4.24 -3.83 -0.63
N PHE A 223 4.69 -3.67 -1.89
CA PHE A 223 3.98 -4.22 -3.04
C PHE A 223 3.84 -5.74 -2.96
N GLY A 224 4.92 -6.43 -2.57
CA GLY A 224 4.92 -7.87 -2.31
C GLY A 224 3.90 -8.28 -1.26
N LYS A 225 3.83 -7.55 -0.13
CA LYS A 225 2.83 -7.77 0.91
C LYS A 225 1.40 -7.64 0.39
N VAL A 226 1.12 -6.55 -0.33
CA VAL A 226 -0.23 -6.30 -0.87
C VAL A 226 -0.63 -7.34 -1.90
N ALA A 227 0.27 -7.74 -2.80
CA ALA A 227 0.00 -8.77 -3.81
C ALA A 227 -0.28 -10.14 -3.21
N ALA A 228 0.52 -10.58 -2.23
CA ALA A 228 0.26 -11.82 -1.52
C ALA A 228 -1.07 -11.79 -0.76
N ASN A 229 -1.36 -10.68 -0.06
CA ASN A 229 -2.60 -10.54 0.69
C ASN A 229 -3.84 -10.49 -0.21
N HIS A 230 -3.73 -9.85 -1.38
CA HIS A 230 -4.79 -9.82 -2.38
C HIS A 230 -5.13 -11.21 -2.88
N ALA A 231 -4.11 -11.97 -3.33
CA ALA A 231 -4.32 -13.32 -3.87
C ALA A 231 -4.82 -14.32 -2.82
N LEU A 232 -4.46 -14.13 -1.54
CA LEU A 232 -5.03 -14.91 -0.43
C LEU A 232 -6.48 -14.51 -0.09
N GLY A 233 -6.94 -13.34 -0.54
CA GLY A 233 -8.27 -12.80 -0.25
C GLY A 233 -9.40 -13.75 -0.64
N ASP A 234 -9.34 -14.30 -1.85
CA ASP A 234 -10.29 -15.28 -2.38
C ASP A 234 -10.35 -16.57 -1.54
N ILE A 235 -9.20 -17.08 -1.10
CA ILE A 235 -9.11 -18.27 -0.24
C ILE A 235 -9.86 -18.02 1.07
N PHE A 236 -9.60 -16.88 1.71
CA PHE A 236 -10.27 -16.54 2.96
C PHE A 236 -11.75 -16.18 2.77
N ALA A 237 -12.12 -15.55 1.65
CA ALA A 237 -13.52 -15.28 1.32
C ALA A 237 -14.35 -16.55 1.19
N MET A 238 -13.74 -17.64 0.74
CA MET A 238 -14.35 -18.98 0.69
C MET A 238 -14.35 -19.71 2.04
N GLY A 239 -13.77 -19.12 3.08
CA GLY A 239 -13.58 -19.75 4.40
C GLY A 239 -12.52 -20.85 4.42
N ALA A 240 -11.68 -20.91 3.39
CA ALA A 240 -10.63 -21.92 3.24
C ALA A 240 -9.37 -21.58 4.05
N GLU A 241 -8.59 -22.61 4.35
CA GLU A 241 -7.24 -22.49 4.90
C GLU A 241 -6.24 -22.43 3.74
N ALA A 242 -5.29 -21.49 3.76
CA ALA A 242 -4.26 -21.43 2.72
C ALA A 242 -3.27 -22.61 2.88
N GLN A 243 -2.77 -23.13 1.77
CA GLN A 243 -1.86 -24.29 1.78
C GLN A 243 -0.57 -23.98 1.03
N SER A 244 -0.67 -23.61 -0.24
CA SER A 244 0.50 -23.41 -1.09
C SER A 244 0.27 -22.30 -2.11
N ALA A 245 1.33 -21.62 -2.53
CA ALA A 245 1.30 -20.64 -3.59
C ALA A 245 2.44 -20.83 -4.59
N THR A 246 2.19 -20.47 -5.84
CA THR A 246 3.24 -20.27 -6.85
C THR A 246 3.23 -18.82 -7.33
N ALA A 247 4.40 -18.18 -7.38
CA ALA A 247 4.51 -16.78 -7.79
C ALA A 247 4.56 -16.61 -9.31
N ILE A 248 3.96 -15.54 -9.83
CA ILE A 248 4.14 -15.07 -11.21
C ILE A 248 4.67 -13.65 -11.13
N VAL A 249 5.90 -13.45 -11.62
CA VAL A 249 6.66 -12.23 -11.42
C VAL A 249 7.11 -11.65 -12.75
N THR A 250 6.90 -10.35 -12.93
CA THR A 250 7.51 -9.57 -14.01
C THR A 250 8.45 -8.54 -13.41
N VAL A 251 9.73 -8.59 -13.78
CA VAL A 251 10.76 -7.66 -13.30
C VAL A 251 11.17 -6.72 -14.45
N PRO A 252 11.28 -5.39 -14.22
CA PRO A 252 11.83 -4.48 -15.22
C PRO A 252 13.25 -4.87 -15.64
N ALA A 253 13.53 -4.80 -16.94
CA ALA A 253 14.88 -5.02 -17.44
C ALA A 253 15.86 -3.98 -16.86
N GLY A 254 17.05 -4.43 -16.46
CA GLY A 254 18.06 -3.57 -15.87
C GLY A 254 19.33 -4.33 -15.50
N LEU A 255 20.20 -3.68 -14.73
CA LEU A 255 21.40 -4.32 -14.19
C LEU A 255 21.04 -5.53 -13.34
N GLU A 256 21.79 -6.62 -13.46
CA GLU A 256 21.51 -7.87 -12.74
C GLU A 256 21.40 -7.67 -11.23
N ALA A 257 22.30 -6.87 -10.65
CA ALA A 257 22.30 -6.57 -9.23
C ALA A 257 21.03 -5.83 -8.78
N LYS A 258 20.45 -5.00 -9.65
CA LYS A 258 19.21 -4.27 -9.36
C LYS A 258 17.98 -5.14 -9.54
N ALA A 259 17.96 -5.98 -10.57
CA ALA A 259 16.91 -6.99 -10.73
C ALA A 259 16.89 -7.97 -9.53
N GLN A 260 18.07 -8.39 -9.06
CA GLN A 260 18.21 -9.24 -7.88
C GLN A 260 17.65 -8.57 -6.61
N ASP A 261 18.09 -7.34 -6.32
CA ASP A 261 17.65 -6.60 -5.14
C ASP A 261 16.13 -6.35 -5.18
N LEU A 262 15.61 -5.92 -6.32
CA LEU A 262 14.18 -5.71 -6.51
C LEU A 262 13.37 -6.99 -6.26
N LEU A 263 13.80 -8.11 -6.83
CA LEU A 263 13.15 -9.41 -6.62
C LEU A 263 13.23 -9.86 -5.17
N PHE A 264 14.39 -9.70 -4.52
CA PHE A 264 14.58 -10.04 -3.12
C PHE A 264 13.66 -9.24 -2.20
N GLN A 265 13.63 -7.91 -2.33
CA GLN A 265 12.78 -7.05 -1.49
C GLN A 265 11.30 -7.37 -1.70
N MET A 266 10.87 -7.50 -2.95
CA MET A 266 9.49 -7.82 -3.29
C MET A 266 9.04 -9.17 -2.73
N MET A 267 9.83 -10.22 -2.96
CA MET A 267 9.49 -11.55 -2.49
C MET A 267 9.62 -11.68 -0.98
N SER A 268 10.51 -10.91 -0.32
CA SER A 268 10.58 -10.88 1.15
C SER A 268 9.28 -10.39 1.78
N GLY A 269 8.68 -9.32 1.22
CA GLY A 269 7.39 -8.83 1.68
C GLY A 269 6.27 -9.84 1.43
N ALA A 270 6.24 -10.48 0.27
CA ALA A 270 5.25 -11.50 -0.04
C ALA A 270 5.35 -12.73 0.87
N ILE A 271 6.57 -13.23 1.12
CA ILE A 271 6.82 -14.41 1.95
C ILE A 271 6.43 -14.17 3.40
N GLU A 272 6.62 -12.97 3.94
CA GLU A 272 6.13 -12.64 5.28
C GLU A 272 4.61 -12.89 5.40
N VAL A 273 3.84 -12.38 4.44
CA VAL A 273 2.37 -12.56 4.42
C VAL A 273 1.97 -14.02 4.18
N LEU A 274 2.65 -14.72 3.25
CA LEU A 274 2.39 -16.13 2.98
C LEU A 274 2.69 -17.00 4.22
N ASN A 275 3.82 -16.77 4.88
CA ASN A 275 4.23 -17.50 6.08
C ASN A 275 3.25 -17.25 7.25
N GLU A 276 2.81 -16.01 7.46
CA GLU A 276 1.79 -15.68 8.47
C GLU A 276 0.45 -16.37 8.22
N ALA A 277 0.15 -16.67 6.95
CA ALA A 277 -1.02 -17.41 6.52
C ALA A 277 -0.82 -18.94 6.52
N ASP A 278 0.34 -19.44 6.94
CA ASP A 278 0.74 -20.86 6.84
C ASP A 278 0.69 -21.40 5.39
N CYS A 279 0.92 -20.52 4.41
CA CYS A 279 0.91 -20.82 2.98
C CYS A 279 2.34 -20.99 2.46
N ALA A 280 2.70 -22.20 2.03
CA ALA A 280 4.04 -22.46 1.52
C ALA A 280 4.21 -21.90 0.09
N LEU A 281 5.24 -21.09 -0.15
CA LEU A 281 5.67 -20.80 -1.51
C LEU A 281 6.38 -22.04 -2.07
N VAL A 282 5.81 -22.66 -3.10
CA VAL A 282 6.28 -23.96 -3.63
C VAL A 282 6.94 -23.86 -5.01
N GLY A 283 6.90 -22.70 -5.65
CA GLY A 283 7.49 -22.48 -6.96
C GLY A 283 7.07 -21.14 -7.56
N GLY A 284 7.31 -20.97 -8.86
CA GLY A 284 6.87 -19.80 -9.59
C GLY A 284 7.55 -19.60 -10.93
N HIS A 285 7.21 -18.48 -11.57
CA HIS A 285 7.77 -18.05 -12.83
C HIS A 285 8.20 -16.58 -12.74
N THR A 286 9.40 -16.28 -13.21
CA THR A 286 9.94 -14.91 -13.25
C THR A 286 10.34 -14.56 -14.67
N GLY A 287 9.64 -13.59 -15.24
CA GLY A 287 9.93 -12.98 -16.54
C GLY A 287 10.41 -11.55 -16.41
N GLU A 288 11.01 -11.04 -17.47
CA GLU A 288 11.32 -9.64 -17.66
C GLU A 288 10.20 -8.94 -18.43
N GLY A 289 9.94 -7.68 -18.09
CA GLY A 289 8.95 -6.86 -18.78
C GLY A 289 9.20 -5.38 -18.60
N LYS A 290 8.27 -4.54 -19.08
CA LYS A 290 8.38 -3.09 -18.93
C LYS A 290 7.96 -2.61 -17.54
N GLU A 291 6.94 -3.24 -16.98
CA GLU A 291 6.33 -2.86 -15.70
C GLU A 291 6.60 -3.95 -14.69
N LEU A 292 6.96 -3.57 -13.46
CA LEU A 292 7.01 -4.49 -12.33
C LEU A 292 5.60 -5.04 -12.09
N ALA A 293 5.47 -6.35 -11.92
CA ALA A 293 4.21 -6.98 -11.61
C ALA A 293 4.41 -8.25 -10.79
N LEU A 294 3.43 -8.56 -9.96
CA LEU A 294 3.44 -9.72 -9.09
C LEU A 294 2.02 -10.29 -8.98
N GLY A 295 1.96 -11.60 -8.91
CA GLY A 295 0.75 -12.35 -8.67
C GLY A 295 1.07 -13.72 -8.10
N PHE A 296 0.01 -14.40 -7.64
CA PHE A 296 0.12 -15.73 -7.10
C PHE A 296 -1.04 -16.58 -7.60
N ALA A 297 -0.73 -17.81 -8.01
CA ALA A 297 -1.73 -18.86 -7.98
C ALA A 297 -1.67 -19.51 -6.59
N VAL A 298 -2.80 -19.56 -5.90
CA VAL A 298 -2.90 -20.00 -4.52
C VAL A 298 -3.86 -21.17 -4.42
N ASN A 299 -3.42 -22.20 -3.69
CA ASN A 299 -4.26 -23.33 -3.30
C ASN A 299 -4.57 -23.24 -1.81
N GLY A 300 -5.82 -23.51 -1.47
CA GLY A 300 -6.31 -23.66 -0.11
C GLY A 300 -7.14 -24.93 0.05
N LEU A 301 -7.56 -25.19 1.28
CA LEU A 301 -8.27 -26.39 1.69
C LEU A 301 -9.58 -26.03 2.38
N VAL A 302 -10.62 -26.77 2.06
CA VAL A 302 -11.93 -26.74 2.74
C VAL A 302 -12.38 -28.16 3.05
N ASP A 303 -13.34 -28.33 3.97
CA ASP A 303 -13.93 -29.64 4.20
C ASP A 303 -14.76 -30.08 2.98
N GLU A 304 -14.61 -31.34 2.56
CA GLU A 304 -15.27 -31.86 1.36
C GLU A 304 -16.81 -31.89 1.47
N ASN A 305 -17.33 -31.88 2.70
CA ASN A 305 -18.76 -31.78 2.99
C ASN A 305 -19.34 -30.38 2.70
N MET A 306 -18.48 -29.40 2.39
CA MET A 306 -18.81 -28.02 2.03
C MET A 306 -19.54 -27.22 3.12
N ALA A 307 -19.64 -27.73 4.36
CA ALA A 307 -20.40 -27.09 5.44
C ALA A 307 -19.72 -25.81 5.95
N SER A 308 -18.38 -25.76 5.90
CA SER A 308 -17.57 -24.62 6.33
C SER A 308 -17.28 -23.61 5.21
N VAL A 309 -17.72 -23.90 3.97
CA VAL A 309 -17.45 -23.06 2.80
C VAL A 309 -18.38 -21.86 2.77
N MET A 310 -17.81 -20.66 2.77
CA MET A 310 -18.58 -19.44 2.58
C MET A 310 -18.73 -19.15 1.09
N ARG A 311 -19.96 -19.13 0.60
CA ARG A 311 -20.26 -18.85 -0.82
C ARG A 311 -20.68 -17.40 -0.99
N LYS A 312 -20.65 -16.89 -2.22
CA LYS A 312 -21.27 -15.59 -2.55
C LYS A 312 -22.80 -15.63 -2.42
N SER A 313 -23.40 -16.80 -2.60
CA SER A 313 -24.84 -17.03 -2.43
C SER A 313 -25.17 -17.53 -1.03
N GLY A 314 -26.45 -17.42 -0.64
CA GLY A 314 -26.97 -17.91 0.63
C GLY A 314 -27.49 -16.83 1.56
N MET A 315 -27.44 -15.56 1.12
CA MET A 315 -28.00 -14.42 1.86
C MET A 315 -29.46 -14.69 2.23
N GLN A 316 -29.85 -14.38 3.47
CA GLN A 316 -31.22 -14.57 3.95
C GLN A 316 -31.88 -13.23 4.28
N PRO A 317 -33.18 -13.05 3.99
CA PRO A 317 -33.91 -11.88 4.45
C PRO A 317 -33.78 -11.68 5.97
N GLY A 318 -33.44 -10.46 6.38
CA GLY A 318 -33.19 -10.12 7.79
C GLY A 318 -31.73 -10.18 8.21
N ASP A 319 -30.84 -10.74 7.38
CA ASP A 319 -29.40 -10.65 7.61
C ASP A 319 -28.91 -9.20 7.52
N VAL A 320 -27.82 -8.91 8.23
CA VAL A 320 -27.09 -7.65 8.19
C VAL A 320 -25.88 -7.78 7.28
N LEU A 321 -25.67 -6.79 6.42
CA LEU A 321 -24.48 -6.69 5.59
C LEU A 321 -23.34 -6.09 6.41
N VAL A 322 -22.27 -6.85 6.61
CA VAL A 322 -21.06 -6.44 7.32
C VAL A 322 -19.92 -6.26 6.33
N LEU A 323 -19.19 -5.15 6.45
CA LEU A 323 -17.96 -4.87 5.71
C LEU A 323 -16.79 -4.77 6.70
N THR A 324 -15.71 -5.50 6.45
CA THR A 324 -14.59 -5.61 7.42
C THR A 324 -13.54 -4.52 7.32
N LYS A 325 -13.41 -3.84 6.17
CA LYS A 325 -12.45 -2.75 5.94
C LYS A 325 -13.09 -1.57 5.22
N SER A 326 -12.53 -0.38 5.43
CA SER A 326 -12.92 0.82 4.70
C SER A 326 -12.66 0.72 3.20
N ILE A 327 -13.50 1.39 2.40
CA ILE A 327 -13.35 1.51 0.94
C ILE A 327 -12.68 2.83 0.53
N GLY A 328 -12.21 2.90 -0.71
CA GLY A 328 -11.69 4.10 -1.35
C GLY A 328 -10.26 3.98 -1.89
N THR A 329 -9.68 2.78 -1.95
CA THR A 329 -8.29 2.63 -2.42
C THR A 329 -8.15 3.09 -3.88
N GLY A 330 -9.15 2.82 -4.74
CA GLY A 330 -9.07 3.16 -6.16
C GLY A 330 -8.97 4.66 -6.42
N THR A 331 -9.80 5.47 -5.76
CA THR A 331 -9.74 6.93 -5.86
C THR A 331 -8.46 7.52 -5.24
N LEU A 332 -7.99 6.96 -4.11
CA LEU A 332 -6.77 7.41 -3.46
C LEU A 332 -5.53 7.14 -4.33
N PHE A 333 -5.39 5.97 -4.92
CA PHE A 333 -4.26 5.67 -5.81
C PHE A 333 -4.36 6.40 -7.16
N ALA A 334 -5.58 6.71 -7.64
CA ALA A 334 -5.76 7.62 -8.77
C ALA A 334 -5.28 9.04 -8.44
N ALA A 335 -5.48 9.52 -7.21
CA ALA A 335 -4.97 10.80 -6.74
C ALA A 335 -3.46 10.76 -6.48
N HIS A 336 -2.93 9.67 -5.93
CA HIS A 336 -1.49 9.48 -5.71
C HIS A 336 -0.70 9.60 -7.01
N ALA A 337 -1.14 8.89 -8.06
CA ALA A 337 -0.51 8.94 -9.38
C ALA A 337 -0.54 10.34 -10.02
N ARG A 338 -1.43 11.23 -9.55
CA ARG A 338 -1.55 12.64 -10.01
C ARG A 338 -0.93 13.64 -9.04
N LEU A 339 -0.21 13.17 -8.01
CA LEU A 339 0.36 13.99 -6.92
C LEU A 339 -0.69 14.84 -6.18
N ALA A 340 -1.93 14.36 -6.14
CA ALA A 340 -3.08 15.03 -5.53
C ALA A 340 -3.55 14.38 -4.21
N ALA A 341 -2.85 13.33 -3.76
CA ALA A 341 -3.10 12.69 -2.46
C ALA A 341 -2.15 13.23 -1.38
N ARG A 342 -2.61 13.26 -0.12
CA ARG A 342 -1.73 13.50 1.04
C ARG A 342 -1.03 12.20 1.42
N GLY A 343 0.24 12.27 1.82
CA GLY A 343 1.02 11.08 2.20
C GLY A 343 0.31 10.18 3.21
N ARG A 344 -0.22 10.77 4.30
CA ARG A 344 -0.95 10.02 5.34
C ARG A 344 -2.16 9.23 4.82
N TRP A 345 -2.83 9.71 3.76
CA TRP A 345 -3.97 8.99 3.16
C TRP A 345 -3.50 7.70 2.50
N ILE A 346 -2.34 7.75 1.85
CA ILE A 346 -1.73 6.60 1.18
C ILE A 346 -1.14 5.63 2.22
N ASP A 347 -0.51 6.15 3.28
CA ASP A 347 -0.02 5.31 4.38
C ASP A 347 -1.15 4.50 5.04
N GLU A 348 -2.30 5.14 5.33
CA GLU A 348 -3.47 4.46 5.88
C GLU A 348 -4.09 3.47 4.88
N ALA A 349 -4.15 3.81 3.59
CA ALA A 349 -4.61 2.89 2.55
C ALA A 349 -3.70 1.65 2.46
N LEU A 350 -2.37 1.84 2.46
CA LEU A 350 -1.39 0.74 2.44
C LEU A 350 -1.52 -0.14 3.68
N ALA A 351 -1.69 0.45 4.87
CA ALA A 351 -1.93 -0.31 6.10
C ALA A 351 -3.20 -1.18 6.01
N SER A 352 -4.29 -0.64 5.46
CA SER A 352 -5.54 -1.38 5.22
C SER A 352 -5.36 -2.53 4.21
N MET A 353 -4.63 -2.28 3.12
CA MET A 353 -4.33 -3.28 2.09
C MET A 353 -3.40 -4.40 2.58
N CYS A 354 -2.50 -4.11 3.51
CA CYS A 354 -1.62 -5.09 4.15
C CYS A 354 -2.30 -5.90 5.26
N GLN A 355 -3.45 -5.46 5.80
CA GLN A 355 -4.17 -6.21 6.81
C GLN A 355 -4.77 -7.49 6.22
N SER A 356 -4.42 -8.66 6.77
CA SER A 356 -4.95 -9.94 6.26
C SER A 356 -6.46 -10.08 6.45
N ASN A 357 -7.14 -10.76 5.51
CA ASN A 357 -8.54 -11.16 5.65
C ASN A 357 -8.73 -12.47 6.44
N ARG A 358 -7.65 -13.17 6.82
CA ARG A 358 -7.69 -14.50 7.47
C ARG A 358 -8.55 -14.55 8.74
N LEU A 359 -8.21 -13.72 9.73
CA LEU A 359 -8.91 -13.69 11.02
C LEU A 359 -10.33 -13.12 10.87
N GLY A 360 -10.52 -12.18 9.95
CA GLY A 360 -11.83 -11.63 9.60
C GLY A 360 -12.76 -12.71 9.06
N ALA A 361 -12.30 -13.51 8.09
CA ALA A 361 -13.07 -14.64 7.54
C ALA A 361 -13.44 -15.67 8.60
N GLN A 362 -12.49 -16.04 9.48
CA GLN A 362 -12.76 -16.96 10.59
C GLN A 362 -13.85 -16.42 11.51
N CYS A 363 -13.74 -15.14 11.92
CA CYS A 363 -14.73 -14.47 12.76
C CYS A 363 -16.11 -14.43 12.10
N LEU A 364 -16.20 -14.08 10.80
CA LEU A 364 -17.47 -14.04 10.06
C LEU A 364 -18.13 -15.43 10.05
N ARG A 365 -17.36 -16.48 9.77
CA ARG A 365 -17.84 -17.86 9.75
C ARG A 365 -18.35 -18.31 11.13
N GLU A 366 -17.60 -18.04 12.19
CA GLU A 366 -17.99 -18.37 13.57
C GLU A 366 -19.30 -17.69 14.00
N HIS A 367 -19.57 -16.51 13.47
CA HIS A 367 -20.83 -15.78 13.70
C HIS A 367 -21.94 -16.17 12.73
N GLY A 368 -21.74 -17.21 11.90
CA GLY A 368 -22.77 -17.78 11.05
C GLY A 368 -23.01 -17.03 9.75
N ALA A 369 -21.95 -16.48 9.13
CA ALA A 369 -22.06 -15.86 7.82
C ALA A 369 -22.79 -16.78 6.81
N THR A 370 -23.85 -16.24 6.21
CA THR A 370 -24.69 -16.96 5.25
C THR A 370 -24.21 -16.78 3.81
N ALA A 371 -23.47 -15.69 3.55
CA ALA A 371 -22.76 -15.43 2.32
C ALA A 371 -21.53 -14.55 2.59
N CYS A 372 -20.47 -14.69 1.80
CA CYS A 372 -19.25 -13.88 1.89
C CYS A 372 -18.59 -13.74 0.52
N THR A 373 -17.95 -12.59 0.29
CA THR A 373 -16.96 -12.39 -0.78
C THR A 373 -15.93 -11.35 -0.31
N ASP A 374 -14.76 -11.33 -0.92
CA ASP A 374 -13.84 -10.21 -0.80
C ASP A 374 -14.21 -9.07 -1.74
N LEU A 375 -13.80 -7.87 -1.35
CA LEU A 375 -14.09 -6.63 -2.06
C LEU A 375 -12.88 -6.22 -2.91
N THR A 376 -13.00 -6.38 -4.22
CA THR A 376 -11.91 -6.15 -5.19
C THR A 376 -12.32 -5.22 -6.35
N GLY A 377 -11.96 -5.55 -7.60
CA GLY A 377 -12.00 -4.65 -8.76
C GLY A 377 -13.40 -4.20 -9.21
N PHE A 378 -14.47 -4.94 -8.90
CA PHE A 378 -15.84 -4.55 -9.29
C PHE A 378 -16.50 -3.53 -8.35
N GLY A 379 -15.80 -3.16 -7.27
CA GLY A 379 -16.33 -2.28 -6.24
C GLY A 379 -17.48 -2.91 -5.45
N LEU A 380 -17.97 -2.16 -4.47
CA LEU A 380 -19.00 -2.64 -3.53
C LEU A 380 -20.29 -3.03 -4.21
N LEU A 381 -20.76 -2.21 -5.16
CA LEU A 381 -22.01 -2.50 -5.84
C LEU A 381 -21.91 -3.76 -6.70
N GLY A 382 -20.79 -3.96 -7.40
CA GLY A 382 -20.62 -5.14 -8.25
C GLY A 382 -20.64 -6.43 -7.46
N HIS A 383 -19.86 -6.49 -6.39
CA HIS A 383 -19.83 -7.64 -5.49
C HIS A 383 -21.19 -7.88 -4.82
N LEU A 384 -21.90 -6.84 -4.39
CA LEU A 384 -23.25 -6.99 -3.82
C LEU A 384 -24.27 -7.51 -4.84
N VAL A 385 -24.15 -7.15 -6.13
CA VAL A 385 -24.99 -7.72 -7.20
C VAL A 385 -24.68 -9.20 -7.41
N GLU A 386 -23.41 -9.61 -7.32
CA GLU A 386 -23.01 -11.02 -7.41
C GLU A 386 -23.54 -11.86 -6.24
N MET A 387 -23.78 -11.26 -5.07
CA MET A 387 -24.31 -11.96 -3.91
C MET A 387 -25.86 -12.03 -3.91
N THR A 388 -26.54 -10.93 -4.26
CA THR A 388 -28.01 -10.83 -4.20
C THR A 388 -28.70 -11.71 -5.24
N ARG A 389 -28.23 -11.69 -6.49
CA ARG A 389 -28.83 -12.45 -7.61
C ARG A 389 -28.95 -13.95 -7.38
N PRO A 390 -27.86 -14.69 -7.06
CA PRO A 390 -27.97 -16.13 -6.83
C PRO A 390 -28.65 -16.48 -5.50
N SER A 391 -28.76 -15.52 -4.58
CA SER A 391 -29.48 -15.71 -3.31
C SER A 391 -30.99 -15.49 -3.45
N GLY A 392 -31.47 -14.88 -4.54
CA GLY A 392 -32.90 -14.58 -4.71
C GLY A 392 -33.41 -13.62 -3.65
N VAL A 393 -32.63 -12.57 -3.36
CA VAL A 393 -32.94 -11.54 -2.35
C VAL A 393 -32.64 -10.15 -2.89
N ASP A 394 -33.16 -9.15 -2.19
CA ASP A 394 -32.77 -7.75 -2.38
C ASP A 394 -31.81 -7.31 -1.26
N ALA A 395 -31.17 -6.15 -1.43
CA ALA A 395 -30.34 -5.54 -0.40
C ALA A 395 -30.62 -4.05 -0.25
N GLU A 396 -30.67 -3.59 1.01
CA GLU A 396 -30.59 -2.18 1.35
C GLU A 396 -29.16 -1.85 1.77
N LEU A 397 -28.58 -0.81 1.16
CA LEU A 397 -27.24 -0.30 1.49
C LEU A 397 -27.34 1.13 2.03
N ASN A 398 -26.85 1.35 3.25
CA ASN A 398 -26.77 2.67 3.85
C ASN A 398 -25.44 3.34 3.50
N LEU A 399 -25.51 4.41 2.69
CA LEU A 399 -24.33 5.15 2.25
C LEU A 399 -23.61 5.85 3.42
N SER A 400 -24.34 6.38 4.40
CA SER A 400 -23.78 7.09 5.56
C SER A 400 -23.11 6.14 6.55
N ALA A 401 -23.44 4.86 6.52
CA ALA A 401 -22.80 3.81 7.31
C ALA A 401 -21.51 3.24 6.66
N LEU A 402 -21.24 3.54 5.39
CA LEU A 402 -20.06 3.01 4.69
C LEU A 402 -18.75 3.49 5.34
N PRO A 403 -17.88 2.59 5.82
CA PRO A 403 -16.54 2.98 6.25
C PRO A 403 -15.71 3.37 5.02
N VAL A 404 -15.12 4.57 5.05
CA VAL A 404 -14.31 5.11 3.96
C VAL A 404 -12.93 5.52 4.48
N LEU A 405 -11.91 5.37 3.64
CA LEU A 405 -10.54 5.81 3.95
C LEU A 405 -10.46 7.35 3.99
N GLU A 406 -9.58 7.91 4.82
CA GLU A 406 -9.36 9.37 4.86
C GLU A 406 -8.97 9.85 3.45
N GLY A 407 -9.58 10.95 3.00
CA GLY A 407 -9.33 11.52 1.69
C GLY A 407 -10.14 10.93 0.54
N ALA A 408 -10.75 9.74 0.68
CA ALA A 408 -11.49 9.11 -0.43
C ALA A 408 -12.71 9.93 -0.89
N GLU A 409 -13.45 10.52 0.05
CA GLU A 409 -14.54 11.46 -0.27
C GLU A 409 -14.02 12.75 -0.90
N GLU A 410 -12.87 13.27 -0.43
CA GLU A 410 -12.26 14.49 -0.97
C GLU A 410 -11.81 14.28 -2.43
N THR A 411 -11.11 13.18 -2.71
CA THR A 411 -10.61 12.85 -4.06
C THR A 411 -11.75 12.53 -5.03
N SER A 412 -12.75 11.77 -4.57
CA SER A 412 -13.96 11.46 -5.34
C SER A 412 -14.74 12.73 -5.69
N THR A 413 -14.95 13.62 -4.72
CA THR A 413 -15.65 14.91 -4.92
C THR A 413 -14.89 15.82 -5.90
N ALA A 414 -13.56 15.76 -5.89
CA ALA A 414 -12.71 16.45 -6.87
C ALA A 414 -12.73 15.82 -8.27
N GLY A 415 -13.50 14.75 -8.50
CA GLY A 415 -13.58 14.04 -9.78
C GLY A 415 -12.36 13.16 -10.07
N ILE A 416 -11.53 12.87 -9.08
CA ILE A 416 -10.36 12.00 -9.22
C ILE A 416 -10.80 10.56 -8.94
N LEU A 417 -11.15 9.84 -10.00
CA LEU A 417 -11.66 8.47 -9.94
C LEU A 417 -10.68 7.49 -10.60
N SER A 418 -10.74 6.22 -10.19
CA SER A 418 -9.99 5.14 -10.83
C SER A 418 -10.41 4.95 -12.29
N SER A 419 -9.49 4.47 -13.13
CA SER A 419 -9.73 4.19 -14.55
C SER A 419 -10.78 3.09 -14.79
N LEU A 420 -10.97 2.17 -13.84
CA LEU A 420 -11.98 1.12 -13.93
C LEU A 420 -13.36 1.57 -13.44
N GLN A 421 -13.43 2.64 -12.64
CA GLN A 421 -14.68 3.12 -12.05
C GLN A 421 -15.78 3.40 -13.09
N PRO A 422 -15.51 4.01 -14.27
CA PRO A 422 -16.55 4.23 -15.27
C PRO A 422 -17.20 2.94 -15.79
N ALA A 423 -16.46 1.83 -15.81
CA ALA A 423 -17.03 0.52 -16.16
C ALA A 423 -17.96 0.01 -15.03
N ASN A 424 -17.53 0.13 -13.77
CA ASN A 424 -18.34 -0.25 -12.61
C ASN A 424 -19.60 0.61 -12.47
N VAL A 425 -19.57 1.89 -12.86
CA VAL A 425 -20.74 2.78 -12.89
C VAL A 425 -21.85 2.29 -13.81
N ARG A 426 -21.57 1.40 -14.77
CA ARG A 426 -22.61 0.74 -15.58
C ARG A 426 -23.51 -0.17 -14.75
N LEU A 427 -23.02 -0.64 -13.59
CA LEU A 427 -23.77 -1.46 -12.64
C LEU A 427 -24.82 -0.66 -11.86
N ARG A 428 -24.83 0.67 -11.96
CA ARG A 428 -25.89 1.50 -11.35
C ARG A 428 -27.29 1.09 -11.75
N ARG A 429 -27.47 0.44 -12.91
CA ARG A 429 -28.73 -0.16 -13.35
C ARG A 429 -29.31 -1.20 -12.37
N ALA A 430 -28.54 -1.66 -11.40
CA ALA A 430 -29.01 -2.53 -10.33
C ALA A 430 -29.59 -1.77 -9.12
N LEU A 431 -29.61 -0.43 -9.17
CA LEU A 431 -30.10 0.45 -8.10
C LEU A 431 -31.50 0.99 -8.41
N ARG A 432 -32.41 0.86 -7.45
CA ARG A 432 -33.81 1.36 -7.53
C ARG A 432 -33.92 2.89 -7.50
N ASN A 433 -33.18 3.55 -6.61
CA ASN A 433 -33.36 4.96 -6.28
C ASN A 433 -32.10 5.83 -6.55
N GLN A 434 -31.53 5.68 -7.75
CA GLN A 434 -30.30 6.40 -8.14
C GLN A 434 -30.39 7.93 -8.02
N GLN A 435 -31.56 8.50 -8.35
CA GLN A 435 -31.76 9.96 -8.41
C GLN A 435 -31.62 10.62 -7.03
N GLU A 436 -32.00 9.91 -5.97
CA GLU A 436 -31.89 10.39 -4.59
C GLU A 436 -30.45 10.32 -4.09
N ALA A 437 -29.72 9.28 -4.50
CA ALA A 437 -28.38 8.99 -4.00
C ALA A 437 -27.26 9.75 -4.71
N VAL A 438 -27.47 10.24 -5.95
CA VAL A 438 -26.41 10.85 -6.77
C VAL A 438 -25.70 12.05 -6.12
N ARG A 439 -26.37 12.73 -5.19
CA ARG A 439 -25.82 13.88 -4.46
C ARG A 439 -25.01 13.49 -3.21
N HIS A 440 -25.06 12.24 -2.79
CA HIS A 440 -24.37 11.78 -1.60
C HIS A 440 -22.85 11.64 -1.90
N PRO A 441 -21.94 12.21 -1.07
CA PRO A 441 -20.50 12.18 -1.33
C PRO A 441 -19.90 10.78 -1.50
N ARG A 442 -20.48 9.78 -0.83
CA ARG A 442 -20.07 8.37 -0.91
C ARG A 442 -20.72 7.58 -2.05
N TYR A 443 -21.69 8.15 -2.77
CA TYR A 443 -22.31 7.44 -3.89
C TYR A 443 -21.30 7.01 -4.97
N PRO A 444 -20.34 7.84 -5.40
CA PRO A 444 -19.34 7.40 -6.38
C PRO A 444 -18.42 6.28 -5.85
N LEU A 445 -18.24 6.19 -4.53
CA LEU A 445 -17.32 5.24 -3.88
C LEU A 445 -17.83 3.79 -3.92
N ILE A 446 -19.14 3.57 -4.03
CA ILE A 446 -19.67 2.19 -4.15
C ILE A 446 -19.27 1.53 -5.49
N PHE A 447 -18.83 2.32 -6.47
CA PHE A 447 -18.33 1.87 -7.76
C PHE A 447 -16.80 1.83 -7.82
N ASP A 448 -16.11 2.35 -6.81
CA ASP A 448 -14.66 2.43 -6.78
C ASP A 448 -14.06 1.02 -6.68
N PRO A 449 -13.14 0.62 -7.58
CA PRO A 449 -12.43 -0.65 -7.45
C PRO A 449 -11.56 -0.64 -6.20
N GLN A 450 -11.55 -1.76 -5.48
CA GLN A 450 -10.73 -1.93 -4.30
C GLN A 450 -9.55 -2.86 -4.59
N THR A 451 -8.36 -2.49 -4.12
CA THR A 451 -7.18 -3.36 -4.16
C THR A 451 -6.98 -3.91 -2.75
N ALA A 452 -6.96 -5.24 -2.61
CA ALA A 452 -6.78 -5.92 -1.31
C ALA A 452 -7.79 -5.43 -0.24
N GLY A 453 -9.04 -5.28 -0.67
CA GLY A 453 -10.12 -4.78 0.18
C GLY A 453 -10.49 -5.75 1.30
N GLY A 454 -11.53 -5.36 2.05
CA GLY A 454 -12.09 -6.20 3.10
C GLY A 454 -12.98 -7.31 2.55
N LEU A 455 -13.64 -8.01 3.46
CA LEU A 455 -14.71 -8.95 3.17
C LEU A 455 -16.04 -8.24 3.33
N ILE A 456 -17.00 -8.55 2.45
CA ILE A 456 -18.41 -8.27 2.64
C ILE A 456 -19.14 -9.58 2.91
N ALA A 457 -19.92 -9.61 3.98
CA ALA A 457 -20.64 -10.80 4.40
C ALA A 457 -22.06 -10.50 4.88
N SER A 458 -22.94 -11.47 4.70
CA SER A 458 -24.30 -11.50 5.23
C SER A 458 -24.29 -12.25 6.56
N ILE A 459 -24.65 -11.59 7.66
CA ILE A 459 -24.63 -12.16 9.02
C ILE A 459 -26.07 -12.17 9.58
N PRO A 460 -26.53 -13.25 10.25
CA PRO A 460 -27.81 -13.26 10.94
C PRO A 460 -27.98 -12.04 11.86
N GLY A 461 -29.12 -11.36 11.77
CA GLY A 461 -29.32 -10.06 12.41
C GLY A 461 -29.12 -10.06 13.92
N ASP A 462 -29.43 -11.16 14.60
CA ASP A 462 -29.24 -11.38 16.04
C ASP A 462 -27.76 -11.55 16.44
N ARG A 463 -26.87 -11.87 15.48
CA ARG A 463 -25.43 -12.09 15.69
C ARG A 463 -24.55 -10.93 15.22
N ALA A 464 -25.10 -9.99 14.44
CA ALA A 464 -24.34 -8.93 13.79
C ALA A 464 -23.56 -8.04 14.77
N GLU A 465 -24.18 -7.61 15.88
CA GLU A 465 -23.54 -6.75 16.90
C GLU A 465 -22.33 -7.45 17.54
N ALA A 466 -22.49 -8.72 17.91
CA ALA A 466 -21.43 -9.54 18.49
C ALA A 466 -20.27 -9.75 17.49
N CYS A 467 -20.60 -10.03 16.23
CA CYS A 467 -19.63 -10.17 15.14
C CYS A 467 -18.80 -8.89 14.95
N LEU A 468 -19.45 -7.73 14.88
CA LEU A 468 -18.75 -6.44 14.75
C LEU A 468 -17.82 -6.15 15.93
N LYS A 469 -18.24 -6.47 17.16
CA LYS A 469 -17.41 -6.33 18.35
C LYS A 469 -16.18 -7.25 18.27
N ALA A 470 -16.36 -8.50 17.86
CA ALA A 470 -15.26 -9.46 17.69
C ALA A 470 -14.28 -9.03 16.59
N LEU A 471 -14.77 -8.59 15.43
CA LEU A 471 -13.94 -8.06 14.34
C LEU A 471 -13.09 -6.87 14.81
N ARG A 472 -13.68 -5.92 15.53
CA ARG A 472 -12.95 -4.76 16.06
C ARG A 472 -11.88 -5.16 17.08
N ALA A 473 -12.16 -6.17 17.91
CA ALA A 473 -11.19 -6.72 18.86
C ALA A 473 -10.00 -7.40 18.16
N LEU A 474 -10.22 -8.01 17.00
CA LEU A 474 -9.17 -8.59 16.13
C LEU A 474 -8.39 -7.53 15.32
N GLY A 475 -8.70 -6.24 15.49
CA GLY A 475 -8.02 -5.14 14.82
C GLY A 475 -8.69 -4.62 13.55
N TYR A 476 -9.84 -5.16 13.13
CA TYR A 476 -10.65 -4.60 12.05
C TYR A 476 -11.46 -3.39 12.55
N ARG A 477 -10.77 -2.31 12.90
CA ARG A 477 -11.33 -1.13 13.61
C ARG A 477 -12.47 -0.46 12.85
N HIS A 478 -12.46 -0.54 11.53
CA HIS A 478 -13.45 0.06 10.64
C HIS A 478 -14.57 -0.91 10.23
N ALA A 479 -14.64 -2.11 10.83
CA ALA A 479 -15.73 -3.03 10.55
C ALA A 479 -17.09 -2.41 10.90
N ALA A 480 -18.02 -2.47 9.95
CA ALA A 480 -19.30 -1.78 10.04
C ALA A 480 -20.45 -2.62 9.46
N ALA A 481 -21.64 -2.50 10.06
CA ALA A 481 -22.89 -2.86 9.42
C ALA A 481 -23.24 -1.78 8.39
N ILE A 482 -23.29 -2.14 7.13
CA ILE A 482 -23.48 -1.22 6.01
C ILE A 482 -24.88 -1.29 5.40
N GLY A 483 -25.72 -2.22 5.87
CA GLY A 483 -27.02 -2.46 5.27
C GLY A 483 -27.70 -3.72 5.79
N ARG A 484 -28.79 -4.12 5.12
CA ARG A 484 -29.53 -5.35 5.44
C ARG A 484 -30.02 -6.04 4.18
N VAL A 485 -30.23 -7.34 4.30
CA VAL A 485 -30.82 -8.18 3.26
C VAL A 485 -32.33 -8.15 3.39
N LEU A 486 -33.01 -7.98 2.26
CA LEU A 486 -34.45 -7.85 2.16
C LEU A 486 -35.04 -9.05 1.40
N PRO A 487 -36.30 -9.41 1.63
CA PRO A 487 -37.01 -10.33 0.74
C PRO A 487 -36.98 -9.79 -0.70
N GLN A 488 -36.90 -10.70 -1.68
CA GLN A 488 -36.93 -10.30 -3.09
C GLN A 488 -38.26 -9.62 -3.44
N GLY A 489 -38.18 -8.39 -3.93
CA GLY A 489 -39.30 -7.63 -4.44
C GLY A 489 -39.59 -7.91 -5.92
N ALA A 490 -40.61 -7.22 -6.45
CA ALA A 490 -41.01 -7.33 -7.85
C ALA A 490 -40.15 -6.48 -8.82
N ALA A 491 -39.33 -5.55 -8.29
CA ALA A 491 -38.47 -4.71 -9.11
C ALA A 491 -37.25 -5.51 -9.61
N ALA A 492 -36.81 -5.22 -10.84
CA ALA A 492 -35.69 -5.93 -11.47
C ALA A 492 -34.33 -5.57 -10.85
N GLU A 493 -34.24 -4.38 -10.25
CA GLU A 493 -33.07 -3.86 -9.57
C GLU A 493 -33.02 -4.43 -8.13
N PRO A 494 -32.01 -5.22 -7.74
CA PRO A 494 -32.00 -5.87 -6.43
C PRO A 494 -31.56 -4.97 -5.27
N ILE A 495 -31.07 -3.76 -5.55
CA ILE A 495 -30.41 -2.93 -4.54
C ILE A 495 -31.13 -1.58 -4.37
N VAL A 496 -31.37 -1.20 -3.13
CA VAL A 496 -31.88 0.11 -2.73
C VAL A 496 -30.87 0.82 -1.83
N LEU A 497 -30.73 2.13 -1.96
CA LEU A 497 -29.81 2.94 -1.17
C LEU A 497 -30.56 3.74 -0.11
N THR A 498 -30.01 3.81 1.10
CA THR A 498 -30.44 4.74 2.15
C THR A 498 -29.35 5.76 2.45
N LEU A 499 -29.78 6.96 2.87
CA LEU A 499 -28.94 8.14 3.04
C LEU A 499 -28.82 8.60 4.51
N ARG A 500 -29.28 7.78 5.46
CA ARG A 500 -29.45 8.17 6.87
C ARG A 500 -28.31 7.73 7.75
#